data_AF-A0AAW2YRH7-F1
#
_entry.id   AF-A0AAW2YRH7-F1
#
_cell.length_a   1.000
_cell.length_b   1.000
_cell.length_c   1.000
_cell.angle_alpha   90.00
_cell.angle_beta   90.00
_cell.angle_gamma   90.00
#
_symmetry.space_group_name_H-M   'P 1'
#
loop_
_entity.id
_entity.type
_entity.pdbx_description
1 polymer ?
#
loop_
_entity_poly.entity_id
_entity_poly.type
_entity_poly.pdbx_seq_one_letter_code
_entity_poly.pdbx_strand_id
1 'polypeptide(L)'
;MNSLLDYVQSLGGHVVAVSSQDNKWVKHAKMKWGIKYAVISDQRNVLAKKYNIVVTEKNDTIYKRIIRLARSFSVNTEQLEEPEGYKNGMTQAGLVVIKNSTNKVAYHWKSEPQEKNLYGATNRVSAKTVLNSINFYFRCEDEVDSIKTFAFQNLNALYNTVVNFPNVRPLFLEHLKKEYLLDLLLFVEEVDKIENRIKQQLNRPLCSYDALTVRNMTIDVYKTFILSGSEHEIILPEMMRDELSSVFVPYDDDDRGYFICSRLNTPIFASSYRHAKKILKEESLVRFAITEEFVQQGQSVITELSEKNKAVFCSDLANYHPFRRNSV
;
A
#
# COMPACT_ATOMS: atom_id res chain seq x y z
N MET A 1 13.18 -12.94 19.95
CA MET A 1 12.15 -11.98 20.43
C MET A 1 10.83 -12.70 20.36
N ASN A 2 10.24 -13.09 21.50
CA ASN A 2 9.23 -14.17 21.52
C ASN A 2 7.77 -13.69 21.68
N SER A 3 7.50 -12.40 21.81
CA SER A 3 6.11 -11.88 21.76
C SER A 3 6.03 -10.43 21.24
N LEU A 4 4.88 -10.06 20.67
CA LEU A 4 4.53 -8.67 20.29
C LEU A 4 4.73 -7.71 21.46
N LEU A 5 4.42 -8.16 22.68
CA LEU A 5 4.56 -7.38 23.90
C LEU A 5 6.02 -6.99 24.15
N ASP A 6 6.94 -7.96 24.13
CA ASP A 6 8.36 -7.70 24.37
C ASP A 6 8.93 -6.74 23.33
N TYR A 7 8.49 -6.89 22.08
CA TYR A 7 8.90 -6.00 20.99
C TYR A 7 8.45 -4.56 21.22
N VAL A 8 7.15 -4.35 21.47
CA VAL A 8 6.60 -3.01 21.73
C VAL A 8 7.28 -2.37 22.94
N GLN A 9 7.51 -3.13 24.00
CA GLN A 9 8.19 -2.64 25.20
C GLN A 9 9.66 -2.30 24.95
N SER A 10 10.36 -3.06 24.09
CA SER A 10 11.74 -2.74 23.71
C SER A 10 11.88 -1.42 22.93
N LEU A 11 10.79 -0.97 22.30
CA LEU A 11 10.70 0.34 21.66
C LEU A 11 10.20 1.45 22.62
N GLY A 12 10.08 1.16 23.92
CA GLY A 12 9.52 2.08 24.92
C GLY A 12 7.99 2.24 24.86
N GLY A 13 7.30 1.39 24.10
CA GLY A 13 5.85 1.42 23.96
C GLY A 13 5.10 0.69 25.09
N HIS A 14 3.78 0.91 25.15
CA HIS A 14 2.89 0.25 26.09
C HIS A 14 1.79 -0.51 25.36
N VAL A 15 1.47 -1.71 25.84
CA VAL A 15 0.34 -2.51 25.37
C VAL A 15 -0.77 -2.47 26.41
N VAL A 16 -2.00 -2.24 25.96
CA VAL A 16 -3.20 -2.20 26.81
C VAL A 16 -4.32 -2.95 26.08
N ALA A 17 -5.01 -3.86 26.77
CA ALA A 17 -6.29 -4.37 26.29
C ALA A 17 -7.43 -3.57 26.91
N VAL A 18 -8.46 -3.34 26.10
CA VAL A 18 -9.69 -2.68 26.53
C VAL A 18 -10.83 -3.66 26.29
N SER A 19 -11.68 -3.85 27.29
CA SER A 19 -12.85 -4.73 27.21
C SER A 19 -14.10 -3.95 27.59
N SER A 20 -15.20 -4.20 26.90
CA SER A 20 -16.52 -3.67 27.27
C SER A 20 -17.12 -4.36 28.51
N GLN A 21 -16.42 -5.35 29.08
CA GLN A 21 -16.82 -6.02 30.31
C GLN A 21 -16.56 -5.16 31.55
N ASP A 22 -17.26 -5.48 32.64
CA ASP A 22 -16.96 -4.86 33.94
C ASP A 22 -15.57 -5.23 34.50
N ASN A 23 -15.16 -4.49 35.53
CA ASN A 23 -13.85 -4.64 36.13
C ASN A 23 -13.66 -6.01 36.82
N LYS A 24 -14.73 -6.63 37.31
CA LYS A 24 -14.67 -7.96 37.94
C LYS A 24 -14.30 -9.01 36.88
N TRP A 25 -14.96 -9.00 35.73
CA TRP A 25 -14.68 -9.90 34.62
C TRP A 25 -13.33 -9.63 33.97
N VAL A 26 -12.94 -8.36 33.82
CA VAL A 26 -11.61 -7.98 33.30
C VAL A 26 -10.49 -8.52 34.20
N LYS A 27 -10.61 -8.36 35.52
CA LYS A 27 -9.62 -8.90 36.48
C LYS A 27 -9.57 -10.42 36.43
N HIS A 28 -10.74 -11.08 36.36
CA HIS A 28 -10.82 -12.53 36.24
C HIS A 28 -10.12 -13.02 34.96
N ALA A 29 -10.41 -12.43 33.80
CA ALA A 29 -9.80 -12.78 32.53
C ALA A 29 -8.28 -12.55 32.54
N LYS A 30 -7.82 -11.41 33.07
CA LYS A 30 -6.39 -11.11 33.21
C LYS A 30 -5.65 -12.19 33.99
N MET A 31 -6.21 -12.61 35.13
CA MET A 31 -5.63 -13.67 35.97
C MET A 31 -5.70 -15.04 35.29
N LYS A 32 -6.89 -15.43 34.81
CA LYS A 32 -7.15 -16.74 34.20
C LYS A 32 -6.31 -16.99 32.95
N TRP A 33 -6.07 -15.97 32.14
CA TRP A 33 -5.30 -16.11 30.88
C TRP A 33 -3.84 -15.66 31.01
N GLY A 34 -3.37 -15.30 32.21
CA GLY A 34 -1.99 -14.86 32.43
C GLY A 34 -1.60 -13.63 31.62
N ILE A 35 -2.52 -12.69 31.42
CA ILE A 35 -2.28 -11.48 30.62
C ILE A 35 -1.30 -10.57 31.37
N LYS A 36 -0.12 -10.36 30.78
CA LYS A 36 1.00 -9.61 31.39
C LYS A 36 0.88 -8.08 31.26
N TYR A 37 -0.03 -7.59 30.43
CA TYR A 37 -0.23 -6.16 30.20
C TYR A 37 -1.48 -5.61 30.91
N ALA A 38 -1.69 -4.29 30.85
CA ALA A 38 -2.85 -3.65 31.46
C ALA A 38 -4.14 -4.07 30.72
N VAL A 39 -5.20 -4.36 31.48
CA VAL A 39 -6.53 -4.62 30.91
C VAL A 39 -7.50 -3.65 31.56
N ILE A 40 -8.18 -2.85 30.76
CA ILE A 40 -9.07 -1.76 31.18
C ILE A 40 -10.51 -2.14 30.88
N SER A 41 -11.40 -1.92 31.86
CA SER A 41 -12.85 -2.04 31.70
C SER A 41 -13.42 -0.74 31.12
N ASP A 42 -13.95 -0.80 29.91
CA ASP A 42 -14.66 0.27 29.19
C ASP A 42 -16.14 -0.08 29.00
N GLN A 43 -16.86 -0.29 30.10
CA GLN A 43 -18.27 -0.71 30.08
C GLN A 43 -19.17 0.21 29.25
N ARG A 44 -18.83 1.50 29.17
CA ARG A 44 -19.61 2.52 28.43
C ARG A 44 -19.17 2.64 26.97
N ASN A 45 -18.19 1.84 26.54
CA ASN A 45 -17.62 1.82 25.19
C ASN A 45 -17.09 3.21 24.77
N VAL A 46 -16.56 4.01 25.72
CA VAL A 46 -16.07 5.37 25.46
C VAL A 46 -14.82 5.34 24.59
N LEU A 47 -13.87 4.45 24.90
CA LEU A 47 -12.64 4.29 24.12
C LEU A 47 -12.94 3.63 22.78
N ALA A 48 -13.82 2.63 22.75
CA ALA A 48 -14.24 2.01 21.50
C ALA A 48 -14.84 3.05 20.53
N LYS A 49 -15.76 3.91 21.00
CA LYS A 49 -16.33 5.00 20.21
C LYS A 49 -15.27 6.03 19.79
N LYS A 50 -14.41 6.46 20.72
CA LYS A 50 -13.34 7.43 20.45
C LYS A 50 -12.42 6.98 19.32
N TYR A 51 -12.09 5.69 19.27
CA TYR A 51 -11.18 5.12 18.26
C TYR A 51 -11.91 4.36 17.15
N ASN A 52 -13.21 4.62 16.95
CA ASN A 52 -14.02 4.04 15.87
C ASN A 52 -13.93 2.49 15.80
N ILE A 53 -13.93 1.81 16.95
CA ILE A 53 -14.09 0.36 17.06
C ILE A 53 -15.58 0.06 17.11
N VAL A 54 -16.00 -0.97 16.37
CA VAL A 54 -17.42 -1.34 16.28
C VAL A 54 -17.93 -1.79 17.64
N VAL A 55 -19.09 -1.26 18.03
CA VAL A 55 -19.84 -1.69 19.21
C VAL A 55 -21.12 -2.33 18.71
N THR A 56 -21.35 -3.59 19.04
CA THR A 56 -22.63 -4.25 18.78
C THR A 56 -23.55 -3.97 19.95
N GLU A 57 -24.62 -3.23 19.70
CA GLU A 57 -25.59 -2.85 20.72
C GLU A 57 -26.33 -4.07 21.28
N LYS A 58 -26.70 -4.03 22.56
CA LYS A 58 -27.38 -5.14 23.23
C LYS A 58 -28.69 -5.55 22.55
N ASN A 59 -29.40 -4.57 22.00
CA ASN A 59 -30.69 -4.78 21.33
C ASN A 59 -30.54 -5.26 19.88
N ASP A 60 -29.33 -5.23 19.33
CA ASP A 60 -29.05 -5.66 17.96
C ASP A 60 -29.28 -7.18 17.80
N THR A 61 -29.84 -7.56 16.66
CA THR A 61 -29.95 -8.96 16.24
C THR A 61 -28.61 -9.68 16.24
N ILE A 62 -27.53 -9.00 15.85
CA ILE A 62 -26.17 -9.54 15.85
C ILE A 62 -25.75 -9.91 17.27
N TYR A 63 -26.00 -9.04 18.25
CA TYR A 63 -25.69 -9.33 19.66
C TYR A 63 -26.42 -10.58 20.14
N LYS A 64 -27.74 -10.68 19.87
CA LYS A 64 -28.55 -11.85 20.24
C LYS A 64 -28.02 -13.14 19.60
N ARG A 65 -27.56 -13.07 18.35
CA ARG A 65 -26.94 -14.22 17.65
C ARG A 65 -25.60 -14.61 18.27
N ILE A 66 -24.76 -13.65 18.62
CA ILE A 66 -23.48 -13.90 19.32
C ILE A 66 -23.72 -14.61 20.66
N ILE A 67 -24.66 -14.12 21.47
CA ILE A 67 -25.00 -14.75 22.75
C ILE A 67 -25.52 -16.18 22.55
N ARG A 68 -26.38 -16.39 21.54
CA ARG A 68 -26.88 -17.73 21.19
C ARG A 68 -25.74 -18.68 20.81
N LEU A 69 -24.78 -18.22 19.99
CA LEU A 69 -23.60 -19.01 19.62
C LEU A 69 -22.71 -19.30 20.82
N ALA A 70 -22.42 -18.30 21.66
CA ALA A 70 -21.61 -18.50 22.86
C ALA A 70 -22.22 -19.55 23.81
N ARG A 71 -23.55 -19.54 23.93
CA ARG A 71 -24.31 -20.56 24.68
C ARG A 71 -24.19 -21.95 24.07
N SER A 72 -24.23 -22.09 22.74
CA SER A 72 -24.08 -23.41 22.10
C SER A 72 -22.70 -24.03 22.27
N PHE A 73 -21.66 -23.22 22.54
CA PHE A 73 -20.31 -23.71 22.83
C PHE A 73 -20.03 -23.92 24.33
N SER A 74 -20.93 -23.50 25.22
CA SER A 74 -20.74 -23.59 26.65
C SER A 74 -21.40 -24.86 27.20
N VAL A 75 -20.62 -25.77 27.78
CA VAL A 75 -21.10 -27.08 28.30
C VAL A 75 -22.09 -26.93 29.46
N ASN A 76 -22.18 -25.75 30.10
CA ASN A 76 -23.12 -25.45 31.19
C ASN A 76 -23.95 -24.19 30.86
N THR A 77 -25.06 -24.36 30.15
CA THR A 77 -25.94 -23.27 29.71
C THR A 77 -26.79 -22.65 30.82
N GLU A 78 -26.97 -23.33 31.95
CA GLU A 78 -27.86 -22.88 33.05
C GLU A 78 -27.29 -21.70 33.88
N GLN A 79 -25.99 -21.38 33.75
CA GLN A 79 -25.36 -20.28 34.50
C GLN A 79 -25.04 -19.04 33.65
N LEU A 80 -25.43 -19.02 32.37
CA LEU A 80 -25.31 -17.83 31.53
C LEU A 80 -26.59 -16.99 31.65
N GLU A 81 -26.84 -16.47 32.85
CA GLU A 81 -27.57 -15.20 33.01
C GLU A 81 -27.02 -14.24 31.95
N GLU A 82 -27.89 -13.43 31.31
CA GLU A 82 -27.47 -12.48 30.27
C GLU A 82 -26.09 -11.91 30.65
N PRO A 83 -25.02 -12.08 29.86
CA PRO A 83 -23.67 -11.92 30.37
C PRO A 83 -23.57 -10.54 31.00
N GLU A 84 -23.62 -10.50 32.34
CA GLU A 84 -23.88 -9.27 33.10
C GLU A 84 -22.78 -8.23 32.83
N GLY A 85 -21.65 -8.71 32.29
CA GLY A 85 -20.51 -7.90 31.88
C GLY A 85 -20.78 -6.90 30.75
N TYR A 86 -21.75 -7.08 29.84
CA TYR A 86 -21.88 -6.23 28.64
C TYR A 86 -23.04 -5.23 28.69
N LYS A 87 -23.09 -4.40 29.74
CA LYS A 87 -24.22 -3.50 30.03
C LYS A 87 -24.63 -2.58 28.87
N ASN A 88 -23.66 -2.08 28.09
CA ASN A 88 -23.90 -1.09 27.02
C ASN A 88 -23.55 -1.64 25.62
N GLY A 89 -23.68 -2.95 25.43
CA GLY A 89 -23.26 -3.63 24.21
C GLY A 89 -21.83 -4.17 24.27
N MET A 90 -21.44 -4.88 23.23
CA MET A 90 -20.16 -5.57 23.13
C MET A 90 -19.25 -4.88 22.13
N THR A 91 -18.07 -4.46 22.58
CA THR A 91 -17.02 -3.99 21.68
C THR A 91 -16.48 -5.17 20.86
N GLN A 92 -16.43 -5.00 19.55
CA GLN A 92 -15.87 -5.97 18.62
C GLN A 92 -14.33 -5.96 18.66
N ALA A 93 -13.71 -7.03 18.19
CA ALA A 93 -12.25 -7.09 18.11
C ALA A 93 -11.71 -5.91 17.28
N GLY A 94 -10.72 -5.23 17.83
CA GLY A 94 -10.09 -4.08 17.22
C GLY A 94 -8.67 -3.87 17.75
N LEU A 95 -7.87 -3.13 17.00
CA LEU A 95 -6.51 -2.77 17.38
C LEU A 95 -6.23 -1.34 16.94
N VAL A 96 -5.64 -0.57 17.86
CA VAL A 96 -5.27 0.83 17.63
C VAL A 96 -3.84 0.98 18.10
N VAL A 97 -3.00 1.58 17.25
CA VAL A 97 -1.63 1.97 17.60
C VAL A 97 -1.59 3.49 17.62
N ILE A 98 -1.13 4.05 18.73
CA ILE A 98 -1.12 5.50 18.97
C ILE A 98 0.32 5.96 19.11
N LYS A 99 0.71 7.00 18.38
CA LYS A 99 2.03 7.64 18.56
C LYS A 99 1.97 8.56 19.76
N ASN A 100 2.60 8.17 20.86
CA ASN A 100 2.51 8.89 22.15
C ASN A 100 2.90 10.37 22.04
N SER A 101 3.92 10.71 21.24
CA SER A 101 4.40 12.08 21.09
C SER A 101 3.37 13.03 20.45
N THR A 102 2.50 12.51 19.58
CA THR A 102 1.51 13.31 18.85
C THR A 102 0.07 13.01 19.26
N ASN A 103 -0.14 11.96 20.06
CA ASN A 103 -1.45 11.39 20.39
C ASN A 103 -2.32 11.07 19.14
N LYS A 104 -1.68 10.86 17.98
CA LYS A 104 -2.34 10.50 16.72
C LYS A 104 -2.42 8.99 16.57
N VAL A 105 -3.50 8.53 15.93
CA VAL A 105 -3.65 7.11 15.55
C VAL A 105 -2.73 6.85 14.37
N ALA A 106 -1.74 5.98 14.58
CA ALA A 106 -0.79 5.56 13.56
C ALA A 106 -1.35 4.37 12.76
N TYR A 107 -1.98 3.42 13.45
CA TYR A 107 -2.60 2.26 12.79
C TYR A 107 -3.92 1.93 13.46
N HIS A 108 -4.89 1.56 12.63
CA HIS A 108 -6.24 1.20 13.06
C HIS A 108 -6.70 -0.03 12.30
N TRP A 109 -7.22 -0.99 13.03
CA TRP A 109 -7.92 -2.14 12.47
C TRP A 109 -9.15 -2.43 13.32
N LYS A 110 -10.27 -2.73 12.66
CA LYS A 110 -11.50 -3.14 13.32
C LYS A 110 -12.10 -4.33 12.61
N SER A 111 -12.67 -5.25 13.37
CA SER A 111 -13.53 -6.28 12.82
C SER A 111 -14.93 -5.73 12.61
N GLU A 112 -15.46 -5.90 11.41
CA GLU A 112 -16.88 -5.72 11.15
C GLU A 112 -17.62 -7.02 11.47
N PRO A 113 -18.64 -7.00 12.35
CA PRO A 113 -19.34 -8.22 12.74
C PRO A 113 -20.24 -8.69 11.59
N GLN A 114 -19.87 -9.81 10.97
CA GLN A 114 -20.60 -10.39 9.84
C GLN A 114 -20.76 -11.90 10.07
N GLU A 115 -21.79 -12.52 9.51
CA GLU A 115 -22.03 -13.96 9.73
C GLU A 115 -20.82 -14.82 9.30
N LYS A 116 -20.20 -14.48 8.16
CA LYS A 116 -19.00 -15.15 7.64
C LYS A 116 -17.78 -15.12 8.57
N ASN A 117 -17.72 -14.21 9.53
CA ASN A 117 -16.62 -14.13 10.50
C ASN A 117 -17.06 -14.42 11.94
N LEU A 118 -18.15 -15.19 12.07
CA LEU A 118 -18.79 -15.52 13.34
C LEU A 118 -19.04 -14.25 14.17
N TYR A 119 -19.55 -13.22 13.50
CA TYR A 119 -19.86 -11.91 14.06
C TYR A 119 -18.67 -11.26 14.79
N GLY A 120 -17.49 -11.36 14.20
CA GLY A 120 -16.24 -10.79 14.70
C GLY A 120 -15.42 -11.72 15.57
N ALA A 121 -15.80 -12.98 15.77
CA ALA A 121 -15.03 -13.93 16.57
C ALA A 121 -13.78 -14.47 15.85
N THR A 122 -13.80 -14.59 14.53
CA THR A 122 -12.71 -15.26 13.78
C THR A 122 -11.84 -14.31 12.96
N ASN A 123 -12.32 -13.10 12.64
CA ASN A 123 -11.49 -12.12 11.95
C ASN A 123 -10.50 -11.51 12.95
N ARG A 124 -9.21 -11.68 12.71
CA ARG A 124 -8.11 -11.15 13.54
C ARG A 124 -7.04 -10.59 12.63
N VAL A 125 -6.54 -9.40 12.96
CA VAL A 125 -5.32 -8.89 12.34
C VAL A 125 -4.14 -9.80 12.69
N SER A 126 -3.29 -10.11 11.72
CA SER A 126 -2.09 -10.91 11.97
C SER A 126 -1.09 -10.11 12.81
N ALA A 127 -0.43 -10.75 13.78
CA ALA A 127 0.60 -10.09 14.60
C ALA A 127 1.72 -9.50 13.73
N LYS A 128 2.05 -10.15 12.61
CA LYS A 128 3.04 -9.67 11.64
C LYS A 128 2.63 -8.34 11.00
N THR A 129 1.36 -8.21 10.58
CA THR A 129 0.83 -6.94 10.05
C THR A 129 0.96 -5.83 11.08
N VAL A 130 0.59 -6.09 12.33
CA VAL A 130 0.68 -5.11 13.42
C VAL A 130 2.13 -4.68 13.66
N LEU A 131 3.06 -5.63 13.73
CA LEU A 131 4.49 -5.34 13.88
C LEU A 131 5.05 -4.53 12.72
N ASN A 132 4.64 -4.83 11.49
CA ASN A 132 5.05 -4.06 10.31
C ASN A 132 4.55 -2.62 10.40
N SER A 133 3.30 -2.41 10.83
CA SER A 133 2.77 -1.06 11.04
C SER A 133 3.52 -0.32 12.16
N ILE A 134 3.79 -0.98 13.29
CA ILE A 134 4.59 -0.38 14.38
C ILE A 134 5.99 -0.02 13.85
N ASN A 135 6.63 -0.90 13.11
CA ASN A 135 7.93 -0.64 12.51
C ASN A 135 7.89 0.54 11.55
N PHE A 136 6.87 0.63 10.72
CA PHE A 136 6.72 1.75 9.80
C PHE A 136 6.60 3.08 10.55
N TYR A 137 5.68 3.19 11.52
CA TYR A 137 5.37 4.47 12.18
C TYR A 137 6.32 4.90 13.29
N PHE A 138 7.11 3.96 13.85
CA PHE A 138 7.93 4.20 15.05
C PHE A 138 9.42 3.95 14.84
N ARG A 139 9.87 3.53 13.65
CA ARG A 139 11.31 3.43 13.35
C ARG A 139 11.99 4.76 13.12
N CYS A 140 11.25 5.76 12.64
CA CYS A 140 11.77 7.11 12.42
C CYS A 140 11.11 8.07 13.41
N GLU A 141 11.87 9.05 13.87
CA GLU A 141 11.35 10.11 14.75
C GLU A 141 10.27 10.93 14.01
N ASP A 142 10.51 11.19 12.74
CA ASP A 142 9.63 11.92 11.82
C ASP A 142 8.76 10.99 10.94
N GLU A 143 7.52 11.39 10.73
CA GLU A 143 6.57 10.75 9.81
C GLU A 143 7.06 10.86 8.36
N VAL A 144 7.67 11.99 7.99
CA VAL A 144 8.25 12.18 6.65
C VAL A 144 9.37 11.18 6.39
N ASP A 145 10.27 10.99 7.35
CA ASP A 145 11.37 10.00 7.23
C ASP A 145 10.84 8.56 7.16
N SER A 146 9.75 8.26 7.88
CA SER A 146 9.08 6.95 7.82
C SER A 146 8.55 6.67 6.41
N ILE A 147 7.86 7.64 5.82
CA ILE A 147 7.30 7.55 4.48
C ILE A 147 8.40 7.48 3.43
N LYS A 148 9.45 8.30 3.56
CA LYS A 148 10.63 8.29 2.69
C LYS A 148 11.30 6.92 2.69
N THR A 149 11.59 6.36 3.86
CA THR A 149 12.22 5.05 4.01
C THR A 149 11.39 3.95 3.34
N PHE A 150 10.07 3.97 3.56
CA PHE A 150 9.17 3.03 2.92
C PHE A 150 9.09 3.19 1.40
N ALA A 151 9.02 4.43 0.91
CA ALA A 151 8.98 4.72 -0.51
C ALA A 151 10.23 4.17 -1.21
N PHE A 152 11.41 4.35 -0.63
CA PHE A 152 12.65 3.75 -1.13
C PHE A 152 12.63 2.23 -1.12
N GLN A 153 12.17 1.61 -0.03
CA GLN A 153 12.12 0.15 0.08
C GLN A 153 11.09 -0.50 -0.85
N ASN A 154 10.06 0.24 -1.25
CA ASN A 154 8.92 -0.28 -2.01
C ASN A 154 8.72 0.45 -3.34
N LEU A 155 9.78 1.02 -3.90
CA LEU A 155 9.73 1.96 -5.03
C LEU A 155 8.86 1.47 -6.20
N ASN A 156 9.06 0.22 -6.62
CA ASN A 156 8.31 -0.36 -7.75
C ASN A 156 6.82 -0.56 -7.44
N ALA A 157 6.51 -1.09 -6.26
CA ALA A 157 5.13 -1.31 -5.84
C ALA A 157 4.41 0.02 -5.63
N LEU A 158 5.08 0.98 -4.99
CA LEU A 158 4.57 2.33 -4.79
C LEU A 158 4.32 3.03 -6.12
N TYR A 159 5.28 3.00 -7.05
CA TYR A 159 5.12 3.57 -8.39
C TYR A 159 3.88 3.03 -9.09
N ASN A 160 3.74 1.70 -9.13
CA ASN A 160 2.61 1.06 -9.79
C ASN A 160 1.28 1.44 -9.11
N THR A 161 1.23 1.54 -7.79
CA THR A 161 0.02 1.99 -7.10
C THR A 161 -0.27 3.45 -7.41
N VAL A 162 0.70 4.35 -7.29
CA VAL A 162 0.52 5.79 -7.54
C VAL A 162 0.01 6.04 -8.96
N VAL A 163 0.59 5.38 -9.96
CA VAL A 163 0.19 5.55 -11.37
C VAL A 163 -1.19 4.95 -11.65
N ASN A 164 -1.60 3.89 -10.97
CA ASN A 164 -2.87 3.21 -11.28
C ASN A 164 -4.03 3.55 -10.33
N PHE A 165 -3.79 4.26 -9.22
CA PHE A 165 -4.81 4.48 -8.21
C PHE A 165 -5.59 5.80 -8.46
N PRO A 166 -6.92 5.75 -8.65
CA PRO A 166 -7.71 6.91 -9.12
C PRO A 166 -7.58 8.18 -8.26
N ASN A 167 -7.42 8.03 -6.95
CA ASN A 167 -7.37 9.17 -6.02
C ASN A 167 -5.97 9.78 -5.89
N VAL A 168 -4.93 9.03 -6.24
CA VAL A 168 -3.53 9.43 -6.03
C VAL A 168 -2.87 9.85 -7.33
N ARG A 169 -3.24 9.20 -8.44
CA ARG A 169 -2.76 9.53 -9.78
C ARG A 169 -2.90 11.03 -10.10
N PRO A 170 -4.04 11.70 -9.85
CA PRO A 170 -4.17 13.13 -10.12
C PRO A 170 -3.15 13.98 -9.35
N LEU A 171 -2.88 13.64 -8.08
CA LEU A 171 -1.89 14.35 -7.26
C LEU A 171 -0.47 14.16 -7.83
N PHE A 172 -0.15 12.95 -8.30
CA PHE A 172 1.14 12.69 -8.92
C PHE A 172 1.28 13.39 -10.28
N LEU A 173 0.22 13.46 -11.08
CA LEU A 173 0.23 14.21 -12.34
C LEU A 173 0.46 15.71 -12.10
N GLU A 174 -0.20 16.30 -11.10
CA GLU A 174 0.04 17.70 -10.71
C GLU A 174 1.46 17.92 -10.19
N HIS A 175 2.01 16.96 -9.44
CA HIS A 175 3.42 17.00 -9.03
C HIS A 175 4.37 16.98 -10.23
N LEU A 176 4.17 16.06 -11.17
CA LEU A 176 5.00 15.95 -12.39
C LEU A 176 4.89 17.19 -13.27
N LYS A 177 3.73 17.85 -13.34
CA LYS A 177 3.59 19.14 -14.04
C LYS A 177 4.48 20.22 -13.41
N LYS A 178 4.52 20.30 -12.08
CA LYS A 178 5.38 21.25 -11.35
C LYS A 178 6.88 20.96 -11.57
N GLU A 179 7.24 19.70 -11.77
CA GLU A 179 8.62 19.27 -12.06
C GLU A 179 8.96 19.29 -13.56
N TYR A 180 8.02 19.65 -14.44
CA TYR A 180 8.18 19.55 -15.90
C TYR A 180 8.54 18.12 -16.37
N LEU A 181 7.97 17.11 -15.70
CA LEU A 181 8.20 15.67 -15.97
C LEU A 181 6.94 14.94 -16.46
N LEU A 182 5.85 15.66 -16.75
CA LEU A 182 4.60 15.03 -17.19
C LEU A 182 4.77 14.24 -18.49
N ASP A 183 5.45 14.82 -19.48
CA ASP A 183 5.67 14.18 -20.79
C ASP A 183 6.52 12.91 -20.66
N LEU A 184 7.39 12.84 -19.65
CA LEU A 184 8.17 11.65 -19.35
C LEU A 184 7.29 10.48 -18.90
N LEU A 185 6.24 10.74 -18.11
CA LEU A 185 5.25 9.73 -17.74
C LEU A 185 4.40 9.31 -18.95
N LEU A 186 3.94 10.27 -19.76
CA LEU A 186 3.17 9.98 -20.97
C LEU A 186 3.96 9.11 -21.95
N PHE A 187 5.24 9.42 -22.17
CA PHE A 187 6.15 8.60 -22.95
C PHE A 187 6.21 7.15 -22.41
N VAL A 188 6.40 6.97 -21.10
CA VAL A 188 6.43 5.64 -20.47
C VAL A 188 5.14 4.87 -20.69
N GLU A 189 3.98 5.53 -20.58
CA GLU A 189 2.68 4.88 -20.77
C GLU A 189 2.44 4.46 -22.23
N GLU A 190 2.85 5.27 -23.20
CA GLU A 190 2.75 4.89 -24.61
C GLU A 190 3.69 3.73 -24.97
N VAL A 191 4.91 3.72 -24.44
CA VAL A 191 5.83 2.58 -24.62
C VAL A 191 5.26 1.32 -23.96
N ASP A 192 4.66 1.43 -22.77
CA ASP A 192 3.98 0.31 -22.10
C ASP A 192 2.83 -0.26 -22.96
N LYS A 193 2.06 0.58 -23.66
CA LYS A 193 1.02 0.14 -24.61
C LYS A 193 1.62 -0.64 -25.79
N ILE A 194 2.71 -0.14 -26.38
CA ILE A 194 3.41 -0.81 -27.50
C ILE A 194 3.91 -2.19 -27.05
N GLU A 195 4.61 -2.28 -25.92
CA GLU A 195 5.13 -3.55 -25.40
C GLU A 195 4.02 -4.56 -25.12
N ASN A 196 2.92 -4.11 -24.51
CA ASN A 196 1.78 -4.98 -24.23
C ASN A 196 1.14 -5.50 -25.52
N ARG A 197 1.07 -4.68 -26.57
CA ARG A 197 0.57 -5.10 -27.88
C ARG A 197 1.48 -6.15 -28.52
N ILE A 198 2.79 -5.96 -28.48
CA ILE A 198 3.78 -6.94 -28.96
C ILE A 198 3.65 -8.26 -28.18
N LYS A 199 3.54 -8.22 -26.85
CA LYS A 199 3.35 -9.41 -26.01
C LYS A 199 2.06 -10.18 -26.33
N GLN A 200 0.97 -9.46 -26.61
CA GLN A 200 -0.29 -10.09 -27.06
C GLN A 200 -0.15 -10.77 -28.42
N GLN A 201 0.64 -10.20 -29.32
CA GLN A 201 0.90 -10.74 -30.65
C GLN A 201 1.78 -11.99 -30.63
N LEU A 202 2.74 -12.11 -29.71
CA LEU A 202 3.57 -13.32 -29.57
C LEU A 202 2.76 -14.60 -29.32
N ASN A 203 1.52 -14.47 -28.84
CA ASN A 203 0.62 -15.60 -28.57
C ASN A 203 -0.34 -15.89 -29.75
N ARG A 204 -0.19 -15.24 -30.91
CA ARG A 204 -1.06 -15.40 -32.09
C ARG A 204 -0.25 -15.40 -33.39
N PRO A 205 -0.73 -16.03 -34.48
CA PRO A 205 -0.12 -15.86 -35.80
C PRO A 205 -0.20 -14.37 -36.19
N LEU A 206 0.95 -13.75 -36.47
CA LEU A 206 1.04 -12.33 -36.83
C LEU A 206 0.22 -12.07 -38.10
N CYS A 207 -0.88 -11.32 -37.98
CA CYS A 207 -1.54 -10.73 -39.15
C CYS A 207 -0.82 -9.42 -39.53
N SER A 208 -0.78 -9.10 -40.82
CA SER A 208 -0.09 -7.91 -41.34
C SER A 208 -0.61 -6.59 -40.75
N TYR A 209 -1.88 -6.55 -40.36
CA TYR A 209 -2.51 -5.36 -39.75
C TYR A 209 -1.90 -5.02 -38.38
N ASP A 210 -1.66 -6.02 -37.56
CA ASP A 210 -1.15 -5.88 -36.20
C ASP A 210 0.30 -5.34 -36.16
N ALA A 211 1.11 -5.76 -37.13
CA ALA A 211 2.46 -5.24 -37.32
C ALA A 211 2.46 -3.77 -37.77
N LEU A 212 1.54 -3.38 -38.66
CA LEU A 212 1.38 -2.00 -39.10
C LEU A 212 0.93 -1.09 -37.96
N THR A 213 -0.01 -1.53 -37.11
CA THR A 213 -0.44 -0.77 -35.94
C THR A 213 0.71 -0.51 -34.97
N VAL A 214 1.49 -1.54 -34.61
CA VAL A 214 2.66 -1.40 -33.72
C VAL A 214 3.70 -0.46 -34.33
N ARG A 215 3.93 -0.56 -35.65
CA ARG A 215 4.83 0.35 -36.37
C ARG A 215 4.36 1.80 -36.27
N ASN A 216 3.09 2.08 -36.52
CA ASN A 216 2.56 3.44 -36.48
C ASN A 216 2.64 4.01 -35.06
N MET A 217 2.23 3.26 -34.04
CA MET A 217 2.38 3.67 -32.63
C MET A 217 3.84 4.00 -32.28
N THR A 218 4.78 3.19 -32.78
CA THR A 218 6.21 3.39 -32.54
C THR A 218 6.71 4.69 -33.20
N ILE A 219 6.29 4.99 -34.42
CA ILE A 219 6.61 6.25 -35.12
C ILE A 219 5.97 7.43 -34.39
N ASP A 220 4.73 7.31 -33.95
CA ASP A 220 4.01 8.38 -33.24
C ASP A 220 4.70 8.70 -31.91
N VAL A 221 5.12 7.70 -31.14
CA VAL A 221 5.91 7.92 -29.91
C VAL A 221 7.22 8.65 -30.21
N TYR A 222 7.94 8.27 -31.27
CA TYR A 222 9.17 8.95 -31.66
C TYR A 222 8.92 10.42 -32.02
N LYS A 223 7.93 10.70 -32.88
CA LYS A 223 7.58 12.07 -33.28
C LYS A 223 7.13 12.93 -32.11
N THR A 224 6.32 12.38 -31.22
CA THR A 224 5.73 13.14 -30.11
C THR A 224 6.75 13.40 -28.99
N PHE A 225 7.58 12.43 -28.63
CA PHE A 225 8.40 12.54 -27.42
C PHE A 225 9.90 12.67 -27.69
N ILE A 226 10.41 12.21 -28.83
CA ILE A 226 11.86 12.10 -29.08
C ILE A 226 12.36 13.12 -30.09
N LEU A 227 11.58 13.37 -31.14
CA LEU A 227 11.98 14.24 -32.24
C LEU A 227 12.24 15.67 -31.75
N SER A 228 13.40 16.21 -32.13
CA SER A 228 13.80 17.58 -31.77
C SER A 228 12.76 18.60 -32.24
N GLY A 229 12.37 19.49 -31.34
CA GLY A 229 11.37 20.54 -31.60
C GLY A 229 9.92 20.07 -31.44
N SER A 230 9.69 18.84 -30.97
CA SER A 230 8.34 18.38 -30.67
C SER A 230 7.76 19.09 -29.44
N GLU A 231 6.44 19.31 -29.41
CA GLU A 231 5.75 19.96 -28.29
C GLU A 231 5.92 19.19 -26.97
N HIS A 232 6.02 17.87 -27.05
CA HIS A 232 6.18 16.97 -25.90
C HIS A 232 7.58 16.34 -25.84
N GLU A 233 8.59 17.02 -26.39
CA GLU A 233 9.96 16.51 -26.41
C GLU A 233 10.49 16.25 -25.00
N ILE A 234 10.87 15.01 -24.71
CA ILE A 234 11.48 14.62 -23.44
C ILE A 234 13.00 14.82 -23.46
N ILE A 235 13.56 15.22 -22.33
CA ILE A 235 15.00 15.39 -22.18
C ILE A 235 15.66 14.01 -22.01
N LEU A 236 16.38 13.57 -23.05
CA LEU A 236 17.21 12.36 -23.03
C LEU A 236 18.70 12.68 -23.17
N PRO A 237 19.59 11.84 -22.60
CA PRO A 237 21.02 11.87 -22.90
C PRO A 237 21.30 11.74 -24.40
N GLU A 238 22.28 12.48 -24.90
CA GLU A 238 22.64 12.55 -26.33
C GLU A 238 22.82 11.16 -26.96
N MET A 239 23.57 10.27 -26.30
CA MET A 239 23.77 8.90 -26.79
C MET A 239 22.47 8.12 -27.01
N MET A 240 21.43 8.34 -26.20
CA MET A 240 20.13 7.69 -26.38
C MET A 240 19.33 8.31 -27.51
N ARG A 241 19.48 9.63 -27.73
CA ARG A 241 18.88 10.31 -28.88
C ARG A 241 19.51 9.82 -30.18
N ASP A 242 20.84 9.73 -30.25
CA ASP A 242 21.57 9.23 -31.42
C ASP A 242 21.20 7.78 -31.75
N GLU A 243 21.08 6.92 -30.72
CA GLU A 243 20.61 5.55 -30.86
C GLU A 243 19.24 5.52 -31.55
N LEU A 244 18.28 6.31 -31.07
CA LEU A 244 16.93 6.36 -31.64
C LEU A 244 16.94 7.00 -33.04
N SER A 245 17.63 8.12 -33.25
CA SER A 245 17.71 8.78 -34.56
C SER A 245 18.34 7.88 -35.64
N SER A 246 19.25 6.98 -35.28
CA SER A 246 19.79 5.98 -36.22
C SER A 246 18.76 4.91 -36.64
N VAL A 247 17.75 4.66 -35.80
CA VAL A 247 16.66 3.70 -36.06
C VAL A 247 15.55 4.33 -36.90
N PHE A 248 15.26 5.61 -36.69
CA PHE A 248 14.19 6.36 -37.36
C PHE A 248 14.75 7.22 -38.50
N VAL A 249 14.80 6.67 -39.71
CA VAL A 249 15.30 7.37 -40.90
C VAL A 249 14.14 8.08 -41.60
N PRO A 250 14.22 9.41 -41.84
CA PRO A 250 13.20 10.11 -42.62
C PRO A 250 13.20 9.63 -44.08
N TYR A 251 12.02 9.59 -44.71
CA TYR A 251 11.94 9.40 -46.16
C TYR A 251 12.32 10.68 -46.91
N ASP A 252 13.12 10.56 -47.97
CA ASP A 252 13.57 11.69 -48.81
C ASP A 252 12.46 12.36 -49.64
N ASP A 253 11.30 11.70 -49.81
CA ASP A 253 10.12 12.27 -50.47
C ASP A 253 9.07 12.67 -49.42
N ASP A 254 8.80 13.97 -49.37
CA ASP A 254 7.89 14.69 -48.48
C ASP A 254 6.60 13.91 -48.12
N ASP A 255 6.21 14.07 -46.85
CA ASP A 255 4.98 13.62 -46.17
C ASP A 255 4.81 12.13 -45.83
N ARG A 256 5.67 11.20 -46.29
CA ARG A 256 5.42 9.74 -46.09
C ARG A 256 5.92 9.12 -44.77
N GLY A 257 6.53 9.90 -43.88
CA GLY A 257 6.86 9.49 -42.51
C GLY A 257 8.25 8.88 -42.32
N TYR A 258 8.45 8.13 -41.22
CA TYR A 258 9.75 7.53 -40.85
C TYR A 258 9.81 6.04 -41.23
N PHE A 259 10.99 5.59 -41.67
CA PHE A 259 11.32 4.17 -41.77
C PHE A 259 11.96 3.67 -40.47
N ILE A 260 11.58 2.48 -40.01
CA ILE A 260 12.19 1.83 -38.85
C ILE A 260 13.17 0.78 -39.37
N CYS A 261 14.47 1.00 -39.16
CA CYS A 261 15.53 0.08 -39.61
C CYS A 261 15.61 -1.24 -38.82
N SER A 262 14.90 -1.35 -37.70
CA SER A 262 14.90 -2.53 -36.83
C SER A 262 13.66 -3.41 -37.00
N ARG A 263 13.77 -4.68 -36.59
CA ARG A 263 12.62 -5.59 -36.50
C ARG A 263 11.62 -5.09 -35.45
N LEU A 264 10.33 -5.15 -35.74
CA LEU A 264 9.25 -4.67 -34.86
C LEU A 264 9.16 -5.35 -33.49
N ASN A 265 9.76 -6.53 -33.33
CA ASN A 265 9.84 -7.25 -32.06
C ASN A 265 11.05 -6.83 -31.19
N THR A 266 11.88 -5.91 -31.68
CA THR A 266 13.00 -5.34 -30.92
C THR A 266 12.46 -4.22 -30.03
N PRO A 267 12.82 -4.16 -28.73
CA PRO A 267 12.38 -3.10 -27.85
C PRO A 267 13.14 -1.80 -28.16
N ILE A 268 12.72 -1.09 -29.21
CA ILE A 268 13.36 0.11 -29.77
C ILE A 268 13.62 1.18 -28.70
N PHE A 269 12.69 1.34 -27.76
CA PHE A 269 12.78 2.33 -26.70
C PHE A 269 13.43 1.81 -25.40
N ALA A 270 14.04 0.62 -25.36
CA ALA A 270 14.49 0.00 -24.11
C ALA A 270 15.39 0.91 -23.24
N SER A 271 16.36 1.57 -23.86
CA SER A 271 17.31 2.47 -23.18
C SER A 271 16.61 3.71 -22.61
N SER A 272 15.87 4.44 -23.44
CA SER A 272 15.15 5.67 -23.06
C SER A 272 14.02 5.39 -22.08
N TYR A 273 13.28 4.30 -22.25
CA TYR A 273 12.23 3.86 -21.34
C TYR A 273 12.76 3.48 -19.95
N ARG A 274 13.89 2.77 -19.88
CA ARG A 274 14.54 2.47 -18.58
C ARG A 274 15.00 3.75 -17.89
N HIS A 275 15.57 4.69 -18.66
CA HIS A 275 16.00 5.99 -18.14
C HIS A 275 14.81 6.81 -17.61
N ALA A 276 13.74 6.92 -18.39
CA ALA A 276 12.51 7.61 -18.00
C ALA A 276 11.89 6.99 -16.73
N LYS A 277 11.75 5.65 -16.68
CA LYS A 277 11.27 4.96 -15.48
C LYS A 277 12.17 5.19 -14.27
N LYS A 278 13.49 5.27 -14.46
CA LYS A 278 14.44 5.55 -13.38
C LYS A 278 14.18 6.94 -12.79
N ILE A 279 14.12 7.99 -13.62
CA ILE A 279 13.85 9.37 -13.16
C ILE A 279 12.50 9.42 -12.43
N LEU A 280 11.44 8.89 -13.03
CA LEU A 280 10.11 8.91 -12.43
C LEU A 280 10.06 8.18 -11.09
N LYS A 281 10.74 7.03 -10.96
CA LYS A 281 10.70 6.20 -9.75
C LYS A 281 11.66 6.67 -8.68
N GLU A 282 12.93 6.84 -9.01
CA GLU A 282 14.01 7.06 -8.04
C GLU A 282 14.12 8.54 -7.64
N GLU A 283 13.66 9.45 -8.49
CA GLU A 283 13.80 10.89 -8.23
C GLU A 283 12.44 11.53 -7.96
N SER A 284 11.53 11.51 -8.93
CA SER A 284 10.26 12.25 -8.80
C SER A 284 9.32 11.61 -7.78
N LEU A 285 9.09 10.30 -7.86
CA LEU A 285 8.20 9.61 -6.91
C LEU A 285 8.69 9.73 -5.45
N VAL A 286 10.00 9.75 -5.21
CA VAL A 286 10.55 9.92 -3.87
C VAL A 286 10.24 11.33 -3.33
N ARG A 287 10.40 12.37 -4.16
CA ARG A 287 10.03 13.74 -3.79
C ARG A 287 8.53 13.90 -3.63
N PHE A 288 7.74 13.26 -4.49
CA PHE A 288 6.28 13.21 -4.36
C PHE A 288 5.84 12.54 -3.05
N ALA A 289 6.47 11.43 -2.68
CA ALA A 289 6.10 10.66 -1.49
C ALA A 289 6.28 11.45 -0.18
N ILE A 290 7.08 12.52 -0.18
CA ILE A 290 7.29 13.37 1.01
C ILE A 290 6.48 14.67 0.97
N THR A 291 5.66 14.93 -0.05
CA THR A 291 4.82 16.13 -0.06
C THR A 291 3.67 15.99 0.94
N GLU A 292 3.19 17.11 1.46
CA GLU A 292 2.10 17.12 2.44
C GLU A 292 0.82 16.48 1.86
N GLU A 293 0.52 16.74 0.59
CA GLU A 293 -0.66 16.18 -0.09
C GLU A 293 -0.57 14.66 -0.18
N PHE A 294 0.61 14.11 -0.49
CA PHE A 294 0.80 12.67 -0.49
C PHE A 294 0.77 12.12 0.94
N VAL A 295 1.33 12.78 1.95
CA VAL A 295 1.30 12.33 3.35
C VAL A 295 -0.14 12.24 3.86
N GLN A 296 -0.98 13.25 3.57
CA GLN A 296 -2.39 13.29 3.98
C GLN A 296 -3.20 12.14 3.36
N GLN A 297 -2.95 11.79 2.09
CA GLN A 297 -3.62 10.66 1.41
C GLN A 297 -2.88 9.33 1.61
N GLY A 298 -1.61 9.39 2.00
CA GLY A 298 -0.64 8.31 1.92
C GLY A 298 -0.95 7.16 2.86
N GLN A 299 -1.64 7.42 3.96
CA GLN A 299 -2.13 6.37 4.85
C GLN A 299 -3.06 5.39 4.12
N SER A 300 -3.95 5.89 3.25
CA SER A 300 -4.83 5.03 2.44
C SER A 300 -4.04 4.21 1.41
N VAL A 301 -3.05 4.83 0.77
CA VAL A 301 -2.16 4.21 -0.22
C VAL A 301 -1.28 3.12 0.42
N ILE A 302 -0.69 3.40 1.57
CA ILE A 302 0.12 2.47 2.35
C ILE A 302 -0.73 1.30 2.84
N THR A 303 -1.96 1.59 3.30
CA THR A 303 -2.90 0.53 3.73
C THR A 303 -3.24 -0.38 2.56
N GLU A 304 -3.60 0.17 1.41
CA GLU A 304 -3.91 -0.61 0.22
C GLU A 304 -2.71 -1.38 -0.32
N LEU A 305 -1.52 -0.76 -0.36
CA LEU A 305 -0.26 -1.43 -0.69
C LEU A 305 -0.03 -2.62 0.24
N SER A 306 -0.26 -2.44 1.54
CA SER A 306 -0.12 -3.51 2.54
C SER A 306 -1.14 -4.65 2.32
N GLU A 307 -2.35 -4.32 1.85
CA GLU A 307 -3.41 -5.30 1.57
C GLU A 307 -3.21 -6.06 0.25
N LYS A 308 -2.85 -5.36 -0.83
CA LYS A 308 -2.57 -5.94 -2.15
C LYS A 308 -1.27 -6.74 -2.16
N ASN A 309 -0.24 -6.26 -1.45
CA ASN A 309 1.07 -6.89 -1.38
C ASN A 309 1.28 -7.70 -0.09
N LYS A 310 0.22 -8.34 0.44
CA LYS A 310 0.33 -9.26 1.60
C LYS A 310 1.46 -10.29 1.45
N ALA A 311 1.92 -10.59 0.23
CA ALA A 311 3.07 -11.45 -0.06
C ALA A 311 4.45 -10.72 -0.01
N VAL A 312 4.57 -9.47 -0.48
CA VAL A 312 5.88 -8.81 -0.67
C VAL A 312 6.37 -8.11 0.60
N PHE A 313 5.48 -7.50 1.38
CA PHE A 313 5.84 -6.96 2.71
C PHE A 313 6.29 -8.05 3.71
N CYS A 314 6.04 -9.31 3.36
CA CYS A 314 6.32 -10.45 4.21
C CYS A 314 7.77 -10.97 4.10
N SER A 315 8.49 -10.74 3.00
CA SER A 315 9.84 -11.29 2.79
C SER A 315 10.97 -10.31 3.12
N ASP A 316 10.80 -9.03 2.78
CA ASP A 316 11.96 -8.13 2.68
C ASP A 316 12.30 -7.43 4.01
N LEU A 317 11.30 -7.22 4.87
CA LEU A 317 11.53 -6.68 6.22
C LEU A 317 12.16 -7.69 7.19
N ALA A 318 12.09 -8.98 6.90
CA ALA A 318 12.75 -10.02 7.72
C ALA A 318 14.28 -10.05 7.50
N ASN A 319 14.77 -9.51 6.38
CA ASN A 319 16.18 -9.54 6.02
C ASN A 319 16.91 -8.21 6.32
N TYR A 320 16.21 -7.17 6.77
CA TYR A 320 16.81 -5.89 7.12
C TYR A 320 17.15 -5.83 8.62
N HIS A 321 18.37 -6.25 8.97
CA HIS A 321 18.96 -6.01 10.30
C HIS A 321 19.79 -4.71 10.27
N PRO A 322 19.33 -3.59 10.88
CA PRO A 322 20.12 -2.35 10.96
C PRO A 322 21.30 -2.43 11.97
N PHE A 323 21.53 -3.59 12.60
CA PHE A 323 22.53 -3.79 13.65
C PHE A 323 23.65 -4.78 13.30
N ARG A 324 24.08 -4.85 12.03
CA ARG A 324 25.48 -5.25 11.79
C ARG A 324 26.36 -4.01 12.02
N ARG A 325 26.61 -3.71 13.29
CA ARG A 325 27.81 -2.94 13.64
C ARG A 325 28.99 -3.76 13.15
N ASN A 326 29.78 -3.20 12.26
CA ASN A 326 31.13 -3.68 12.00
C ASN A 326 31.87 -3.58 13.34
N SER A 327 32.03 -4.71 14.01
CA SER A 327 33.05 -4.86 15.04
C SER A 327 34.39 -4.78 14.32
N VAL A 328 35.06 -3.64 14.47
CA VAL A 328 36.51 -3.55 14.32
C VAL A 328 37.14 -4.22 15.53
#